data_AF-A0A8C2A6S2-F1
#
_entry.id   AF-A0A8C2A6S2-F1
#
_cell.length_a   1.000
_cell.length_b   1.000
_cell.length_c   1.000
_cell.angle_alpha   90.00
_cell.angle_beta   90.00
_cell.angle_gamma   90.00
#
_symmetry.space_group_name_H-M   'P 1'
#
loop_
_entity.id
_entity.type
_entity.pdbx_description
1 polymer ?
#
loop_
_entity_poly.entity_id
_entity_poly.type
_entity_poly.pdbx_seq_one_letter_code
_entity_poly.pdbx_strand_id
1 'polypeptide(L)'
;MEFGHILMFFMISSTGFSAEISVFVQTGDSVQLDIQTQELPEFDDLSWRNNKSENMVKYFHKTKEVRLHSSYKDRVDFNNKTFSLTLKNMQKTDSGLYTARTSGESDNNIVTYRVSVIDAVEAPVLTVNSNWLSGNFCTVNFTCRAHELMINSSYQNNSCSPEEVTSQINTLILDCSEESIICNHSNPVSWKEDRINITQLCFNKENDSKNIQTGSPLLGPVVGLVAVCILICLSVFLYCKYKKDAQDDGEGSSVYAQVEAEVQTQEEAGGNGPNTVYCTVGQHQKATIPPATDRTIYSVVYKQPNDEPSTITSDDT
;
A
#
# COMPACT_ATOMS: atom_id res chain seq x y z
N MET A 1 -65.41 17.16 46.54
CA MET A 1 -64.07 17.60 46.11
C MET A 1 -64.00 17.33 44.62
N GLU A 2 -64.24 18.38 43.85
CA GLU A 2 -64.25 18.40 42.38
C GLU A 2 -62.80 18.31 41.87
N PHE A 3 -62.49 17.33 41.04
CA PHE A 3 -61.21 17.29 40.31
C PHE A 3 -61.41 17.96 38.95
N GLY A 4 -61.09 19.25 38.88
CA GLY A 4 -61.08 20.01 37.65
C GLY A 4 -59.95 19.56 36.72
N HIS A 5 -60.31 19.14 35.51
CA HIS A 5 -59.41 18.88 34.40
C HIS A 5 -58.74 20.20 33.93
N ILE A 6 -57.42 20.31 34.11
CA ILE A 6 -56.62 21.36 33.44
C ILE A 6 -56.08 20.74 32.15
N LEU A 7 -56.74 21.02 31.03
CA LEU A 7 -56.25 20.71 29.69
C LEU A 7 -55.30 21.84 29.27
N MET A 8 -53.99 21.60 29.35
CA MET A 8 -52.97 22.53 28.86
C MET A 8 -52.94 22.48 27.33
N PHE A 9 -53.53 23.47 26.67
CA PHE A 9 -53.34 23.69 25.23
C PHE A 9 -51.91 24.17 24.99
N PHE A 10 -51.03 23.28 24.56
CA PHE A 10 -49.76 23.66 23.93
C PHE A 10 -50.08 24.28 22.58
N MET A 11 -50.09 25.61 22.53
CA MET A 11 -50.02 26.36 21.28
C MET A 11 -48.63 26.09 20.69
N ILE A 12 -48.54 25.12 19.78
CA ILE A 12 -47.36 24.94 18.94
C ILE A 12 -47.36 26.13 17.99
N SER A 13 -46.70 27.22 18.37
CA SER A 13 -46.33 28.26 17.42
C SER A 13 -45.33 27.64 16.45
N SER A 14 -45.82 27.23 15.28
CA SER A 14 -45.04 26.87 14.11
C SER A 14 -44.34 28.13 13.58
N THR A 15 -43.30 28.56 14.28
CA THR A 15 -42.27 29.39 13.67
C THR A 15 -41.59 28.51 12.64
N GLY A 16 -41.95 28.69 11.37
CA GLY A 16 -41.33 28.01 10.23
C GLY A 16 -39.87 28.39 10.12
N PHE A 17 -39.03 27.76 10.93
CA PHE A 17 -37.59 27.75 10.74
C PHE A 17 -37.34 26.80 9.57
N SER A 18 -37.12 27.36 8.38
CA SER A 18 -36.68 26.56 7.22
C SER A 18 -35.34 25.93 7.62
N ALA A 19 -35.36 24.66 8.00
CA ALA A 19 -34.15 23.94 8.38
C ALA A 19 -33.24 23.87 7.15
N GLU A 20 -32.05 24.41 7.29
CA GLU A 20 -31.03 24.38 6.26
C GLU A 20 -30.55 22.94 6.04
N ILE A 21 -30.58 22.46 4.80
CA ILE A 21 -30.24 21.08 4.45
C ILE A 21 -28.78 21.00 4.02
N SER A 22 -27.96 20.25 4.75
CA SER A 22 -26.54 20.08 4.42
C SER A 22 -26.33 18.97 3.39
N VAL A 23 -25.55 19.24 2.35
CA VAL A 23 -25.20 18.29 1.29
C VAL A 23 -23.71 18.35 1.02
N PHE A 24 -23.05 17.19 1.00
CA PHE A 24 -21.65 17.06 0.63
C PHE A 24 -21.53 16.56 -0.80
N VAL A 25 -20.61 17.14 -1.56
CA VAL A 25 -20.39 16.82 -2.97
C VAL A 25 -18.90 16.68 -3.20
N GLN A 26 -18.48 15.65 -3.94
CA GLN A 26 -17.08 15.50 -4.30
C GLN A 26 -16.70 16.55 -5.36
N THR A 27 -15.50 17.12 -5.28
CA THR A 27 -14.99 18.03 -6.31
C THR A 27 -15.04 17.36 -7.69
N GLY A 28 -15.63 18.06 -8.68
CA GLY A 28 -15.83 17.59 -10.04
C GLY A 28 -17.18 16.90 -10.29
N ASP A 29 -17.87 16.46 -9.23
CA ASP A 29 -19.17 15.79 -9.36
C ASP A 29 -20.32 16.79 -9.55
N SER A 30 -21.52 16.26 -9.77
CA SER A 30 -22.76 17.05 -9.89
C SER A 30 -23.66 16.82 -8.68
N VAL A 31 -24.51 17.78 -8.37
CA VAL A 31 -25.50 17.69 -7.29
C VAL A 31 -26.86 18.17 -7.75
N GLN A 32 -27.91 17.42 -7.40
CA GLN A 32 -29.29 17.82 -7.61
C GLN A 32 -29.88 18.34 -6.29
N LEU A 33 -30.48 19.53 -6.36
CA LEU A 33 -31.17 20.19 -5.26
C LEU A 33 -32.66 20.17 -5.55
N ASP A 34 -33.41 19.40 -4.77
CA ASP A 34 -34.84 19.20 -4.97
C ASP A 34 -35.68 20.10 -4.07
N ILE A 35 -36.88 20.44 -4.55
CA ILE A 35 -37.93 21.03 -3.74
C ILE A 35 -38.70 19.89 -3.08
N GLN A 36 -38.58 19.76 -1.75
CA GLN A 36 -39.14 18.64 -0.99
C GLN A 36 -40.61 18.84 -0.58
N THR A 37 -41.20 20.01 -0.86
CA THR A 37 -42.55 20.36 -0.45
C THR A 37 -43.59 19.85 -1.46
N GLN A 38 -44.63 19.17 -0.96
CA GLN A 38 -45.66 18.55 -1.80
C GLN A 38 -46.63 19.58 -2.42
N GLU A 39 -46.78 20.76 -1.79
CA GLU A 39 -47.57 21.88 -2.30
C GLU A 39 -46.78 23.19 -2.21
N LEU A 40 -46.50 23.78 -3.37
CA LEU A 40 -45.93 25.12 -3.45
C LEU A 40 -47.05 26.17 -3.30
N PRO A 41 -46.79 27.31 -2.65
CA PRO A 41 -47.73 28.43 -2.66
C PRO A 41 -47.94 28.92 -4.10
N GLU A 42 -49.03 29.65 -4.37
CA GLU A 42 -49.19 30.31 -5.66
C GLU A 42 -48.06 31.31 -5.90
N PHE A 43 -47.49 31.32 -7.11
CA PHE A 43 -46.35 32.15 -7.46
C PHE A 43 -46.40 32.64 -8.91
N ASP A 44 -45.88 33.84 -9.14
CA ASP A 44 -45.62 34.38 -10.47
C ASP A 44 -44.29 33.87 -11.03
N ASP A 45 -43.23 33.85 -10.21
CA ASP A 45 -41.94 33.25 -10.56
C ASP A 45 -41.29 32.43 -9.43
N LEU A 46 -40.49 31.45 -9.84
CA LEU A 46 -39.62 30.66 -8.97
C LEU A 46 -38.17 30.89 -9.37
N SER A 47 -37.30 31.09 -8.39
CA SER A 47 -35.88 31.32 -8.61
C SER A 47 -35.00 30.46 -7.73
N TRP A 48 -33.88 30.00 -8.27
CA TRP A 48 -32.77 29.45 -7.50
C TRP A 48 -31.68 30.50 -7.38
N ARG A 49 -31.26 30.78 -6.15
CA ARG A 49 -30.24 31.77 -5.82
C ARG A 49 -28.98 31.10 -5.26
N ASN A 50 -27.83 31.61 -5.66
CA ASN A 50 -26.54 31.18 -5.12
C ASN A 50 -26.25 31.82 -3.75
N ASN A 51 -25.06 31.54 -3.21
CA ASN A 51 -24.60 32.03 -1.91
C ASN A 51 -24.47 33.57 -1.84
N LYS A 52 -24.32 34.24 -3.00
CA LYS A 52 -24.29 35.70 -3.16
C LYS A 52 -25.68 36.29 -3.37
N SER A 53 -26.72 35.49 -3.25
CA SER A 53 -28.10 35.89 -3.51
C SER A 53 -28.37 36.32 -4.97
N GLU A 54 -27.54 35.89 -5.91
CA GLU A 54 -27.75 36.11 -7.35
C GLU A 54 -28.63 34.99 -7.91
N ASN A 55 -29.55 35.35 -8.81
CA ASN A 55 -30.41 34.35 -9.47
C ASN A 55 -29.58 33.56 -10.48
N MET A 56 -29.53 32.24 -10.33
CA MET A 56 -28.91 31.33 -11.30
C MET A 56 -29.91 30.96 -12.39
N VAL A 57 -31.16 30.73 -11.99
CA VAL A 57 -32.28 30.46 -12.90
C VAL A 57 -33.56 31.07 -12.35
N LYS A 58 -34.41 31.55 -13.25
CA LYS A 58 -35.79 31.97 -12.98
C LYS A 58 -36.75 31.21 -13.89
N TYR A 59 -37.88 30.80 -13.32
CA TYR A 59 -39.00 30.18 -14.01
C TYR A 59 -40.26 31.01 -13.82
N PHE A 60 -40.91 31.41 -14.91
CA PHE A 60 -42.13 32.21 -14.88
C PHE A 60 -43.36 31.32 -15.05
N HIS A 61 -44.26 31.30 -14.06
CA HIS A 61 -45.39 30.38 -14.04
C HIS A 61 -46.36 30.61 -15.22
N LYS A 62 -46.65 31.87 -15.55
CA LYS A 62 -47.63 32.23 -16.60
C LYS A 62 -47.16 31.87 -18.01
N THR A 63 -45.92 32.18 -18.34
CA THR A 63 -45.36 31.95 -19.69
C THR A 63 -44.67 30.60 -19.85
N LYS A 64 -44.42 29.90 -18.73
CA LYS A 64 -43.59 28.68 -18.67
C LYS A 64 -42.16 28.90 -19.18
N GLU A 65 -41.70 30.15 -19.22
CA GLU A 65 -40.36 30.55 -19.64
C GLU A 65 -39.33 30.25 -18.55
N VAL A 66 -38.17 29.72 -18.94
CA VAL A 66 -37.00 29.53 -18.07
C VAL A 66 -35.89 30.47 -18.53
N ARG A 67 -35.38 31.30 -17.61
CA ARG A 67 -34.24 32.21 -17.84
C ARG A 67 -33.07 31.79 -16.97
N LEU A 68 -31.99 31.31 -17.60
CA LEU A 68 -30.72 31.05 -16.92
C LEU A 68 -29.85 32.30 -16.95
N HIS A 69 -29.13 32.52 -15.86
CA HIS A 69 -28.06 33.51 -15.83
C HIS A 69 -26.90 33.04 -16.72
N SER A 70 -26.29 33.97 -17.47
CA SER A 70 -25.27 33.65 -18.48
C SER A 70 -24.10 32.84 -17.92
N SER A 71 -23.61 33.20 -16.72
CA SER A 71 -22.53 32.49 -16.02
C SER A 71 -22.82 31.02 -15.66
N TYR A 72 -24.10 30.61 -15.70
CA TYR A 72 -24.55 29.28 -15.30
C TYR A 72 -25.09 28.44 -16.47
N LYS A 73 -25.10 28.98 -17.69
CA LYS A 73 -25.73 28.33 -18.86
C LYS A 73 -25.26 26.88 -19.11
N ASP A 74 -23.96 26.62 -18.94
CA ASP A 74 -23.37 25.29 -19.16
C ASP A 74 -23.11 24.53 -17.85
N ARG A 75 -23.43 25.15 -16.70
CA ARG A 75 -23.16 24.61 -15.35
C ARG A 75 -24.42 24.14 -14.62
N VAL A 76 -25.60 24.50 -15.13
CA VAL A 76 -26.88 24.25 -14.48
C VAL A 76 -27.87 23.62 -15.45
N ASP A 77 -28.53 22.56 -14.97
CA ASP A 77 -29.77 22.07 -15.58
C ASP A 77 -30.93 22.34 -14.63
N PHE A 78 -32.05 22.83 -15.17
CA PHE A 78 -33.26 23.10 -14.41
C PHE A 78 -34.40 22.23 -14.93
N ASN A 79 -35.06 21.49 -14.03
CA ASN A 79 -36.24 20.70 -14.35
C ASN A 79 -37.50 21.54 -14.14
N ASN A 80 -38.21 21.89 -15.20
CA ASN A 80 -39.41 22.73 -15.11
C ASN A 80 -40.67 22.00 -14.61
N LYS A 81 -40.62 20.69 -14.38
CA LYS A 81 -41.71 19.88 -13.81
C LYS A 81 -41.57 19.74 -12.29
N THR A 82 -40.36 19.48 -11.81
CA THR A 82 -40.06 19.30 -10.38
C THR A 82 -39.48 20.55 -9.72
N PHE A 83 -39.11 21.55 -10.52
CA PHE A 83 -38.38 22.76 -10.11
C PHE A 83 -37.01 22.49 -9.46
N SER A 84 -36.47 21.28 -9.65
CA SER A 84 -35.15 20.92 -9.14
C SER A 84 -34.02 21.54 -9.97
N LEU A 85 -32.91 21.78 -9.30
CA LEU A 85 -31.71 22.37 -9.87
C LEU A 85 -30.56 21.37 -9.81
N THR A 86 -29.96 21.05 -10.95
CA THR A 86 -28.71 20.28 -10.99
C THR A 86 -27.55 21.21 -11.27
N LEU A 87 -26.58 21.26 -10.35
CA LEU A 87 -25.31 21.95 -10.53
C LEU A 87 -24.26 20.94 -10.95
N LYS A 88 -23.54 21.23 -12.05
CA LYS A 88 -22.55 20.34 -12.66
C LYS A 88 -21.13 20.80 -12.37
N ASN A 89 -20.21 19.82 -12.35
CA ASN A 89 -18.77 20.04 -12.20
C ASN A 89 -18.48 20.98 -11.01
N MET A 90 -18.91 20.56 -9.83
CA MET A 90 -18.83 21.35 -8.60
C MET A 90 -17.38 21.57 -8.19
N GLN A 91 -17.04 22.83 -7.90
CA GLN A 91 -15.73 23.23 -7.40
C GLN A 91 -15.84 23.70 -5.96
N LYS A 92 -14.72 23.67 -5.22
CA LYS A 92 -14.68 24.15 -3.82
C LYS A 92 -15.26 25.55 -3.65
N THR A 93 -15.02 26.44 -4.61
CA THR A 93 -15.52 27.82 -4.65
C THR A 93 -17.03 27.93 -4.82
N ASP A 94 -17.69 26.87 -5.29
CA ASP A 94 -19.15 26.81 -5.40
C ASP A 94 -19.81 26.38 -4.08
N SER A 95 -19.04 26.10 -3.02
CA SER A 95 -19.62 25.82 -1.70
C SER A 95 -20.37 27.04 -1.16
N GLY A 96 -21.47 26.78 -0.46
CA GLY A 96 -22.28 27.82 0.16
C GLY A 96 -23.77 27.52 0.14
N LEU A 97 -24.56 28.58 0.36
CA LEU A 97 -26.01 28.48 0.41
C LEU A 97 -26.63 28.53 -0.98
N TYR A 98 -27.61 27.67 -1.20
CA TYR A 98 -28.43 27.62 -2.40
C TYR A 98 -29.89 27.61 -2.00
N THR A 99 -30.63 28.65 -2.41
CA THR A 99 -32.01 28.86 -1.94
C THR A 99 -32.97 28.87 -3.12
N ALA A 100 -34.02 28.05 -3.04
CA ALA A 100 -35.18 28.17 -3.91
C ALA A 100 -36.18 29.15 -3.28
N ARG A 101 -36.67 30.10 -4.06
CA ARG A 101 -37.62 31.13 -3.64
C ARG A 101 -38.73 31.29 -4.65
N THR A 102 -39.96 31.41 -4.18
CA THR A 102 -41.09 31.85 -4.99
C THR A 102 -41.40 33.32 -4.73
N SER A 103 -41.87 34.01 -5.77
CA SER A 103 -42.31 35.40 -5.76
C SER A 103 -43.71 35.50 -6.38
N GLY A 104 -44.57 36.33 -5.78
CA GLY A 104 -45.98 36.49 -6.12
C GLY A 104 -46.62 37.55 -5.22
N GLU A 105 -47.78 37.25 -4.62
CA GLU A 105 -48.37 38.12 -3.59
C GLU A 105 -47.44 38.31 -2.38
N SER A 106 -46.73 37.25 -2.02
CA SER A 106 -45.66 37.28 -1.03
C SER A 106 -44.45 36.50 -1.54
N ASP A 107 -43.28 36.91 -1.07
CA ASP A 107 -42.04 36.21 -1.36
C ASP A 107 -41.80 35.12 -0.31
N ASN A 108 -41.59 33.88 -0.75
CA ASN A 108 -41.42 32.74 0.15
C ASN A 108 -40.13 31.97 -0.15
N ASN A 109 -39.29 31.77 0.86
CA ASN A 109 -38.17 30.85 0.77
C ASN A 109 -38.70 29.42 0.93
N ILE A 110 -38.51 28.60 -0.11
CA ILE A 110 -39.06 27.24 -0.15
C ILE A 110 -38.10 26.26 0.52
N VAL A 111 -36.82 26.28 0.11
CA VAL A 111 -35.77 25.42 0.66
C VAL A 111 -34.43 26.12 0.57
N THR A 112 -33.57 25.88 1.56
CA THR A 112 -32.17 26.31 1.54
C THR A 112 -31.26 25.12 1.79
N TYR A 113 -30.32 24.91 0.86
CA TYR A 113 -29.27 23.91 0.97
C TYR A 113 -27.95 24.59 1.34
N ARG A 114 -27.19 24.01 2.26
CA ARG A 114 -25.76 24.28 2.43
C ARG A 114 -24.98 23.19 1.71
N VAL A 115 -24.42 23.55 0.57
CA VAL A 115 -23.58 22.65 -0.23
C VAL A 115 -22.12 22.85 0.17
N SER A 116 -21.47 21.75 0.55
CA SER A 116 -20.04 21.67 0.88
C SER A 116 -19.34 20.80 -0.15
N VAL A 117 -18.51 21.41 -1.00
CA VAL A 117 -17.73 20.69 -2.01
C VAL A 117 -16.37 20.35 -1.43
N ILE A 118 -16.06 19.05 -1.33
CA ILE A 118 -14.84 18.52 -0.70
C ILE A 118 -14.13 17.54 -1.63
N ASP A 119 -12.82 17.37 -1.45
CA ASP A 119 -12.07 16.40 -2.23
C ASP A 119 -12.29 14.97 -1.71
N ALA A 120 -12.05 14.00 -2.58
CA ALA A 120 -11.89 12.62 -2.14
C ALA A 120 -10.67 12.50 -1.20
N VAL A 121 -10.75 11.58 -0.25
CA VAL A 121 -9.64 11.30 0.66
C VAL A 121 -8.48 10.61 -0.06
N GLU A 122 -7.26 10.94 0.37
CA GLU A 122 -6.08 10.16 0.05
C GLU A 122 -6.05 8.86 0.87
N ALA A 123 -5.37 7.85 0.35
CA ALA A 123 -5.19 6.58 1.05
C ALA A 123 -4.43 6.80 2.37
N PRO A 124 -4.85 6.17 3.47
CA PRO A 124 -4.08 6.20 4.71
C PRO A 124 -2.74 5.50 4.48
N VAL A 125 -1.77 5.79 5.36
CA VAL A 125 -0.47 5.12 5.38
C VAL A 125 -0.39 4.30 6.65
N LEU A 126 -0.42 2.97 6.49
CA LEU A 126 -0.24 2.02 7.56
C LEU A 126 1.23 1.60 7.63
N THR A 127 1.91 1.95 8.72
CA THR A 127 3.35 1.75 8.90
C THR A 127 3.62 0.79 10.04
N VAL A 128 4.47 -0.22 9.81
CA VAL A 128 4.98 -1.08 10.89
C VAL A 128 6.15 -0.40 11.57
N ASN A 129 6.02 -0.16 12.87
CA ASN A 129 7.08 0.44 13.69
C ASN A 129 8.07 -0.62 14.21
N SER A 130 7.54 -1.76 14.64
CA SER A 130 8.35 -2.88 15.12
C SER A 130 7.55 -4.17 15.06
N ASN A 131 8.20 -5.29 14.76
CA ASN A 131 7.63 -6.62 14.90
C ASN A 131 8.52 -7.50 15.78
N TRP A 132 7.89 -8.33 16.60
CA TRP A 132 8.56 -9.27 17.48
C TRP A 132 7.92 -10.66 17.33
N LEU A 133 8.78 -11.67 17.22
CA LEU A 133 8.40 -13.06 17.03
C LEU A 133 9.13 -13.94 18.03
N SER A 134 8.37 -14.62 18.90
CA SER A 134 8.90 -15.56 19.88
C SER A 134 8.00 -16.80 19.96
N GLY A 135 8.41 -17.89 19.30
CA GLY A 135 7.58 -19.10 19.18
C GLY A 135 6.28 -18.78 18.44
N ASN A 136 5.14 -19.00 19.10
CA ASN A 136 3.81 -18.70 18.56
C ASN A 136 3.33 -17.28 18.89
N PHE A 137 4.11 -16.49 19.64
CA PHE A 137 3.75 -15.12 19.98
C PHE A 137 4.25 -14.17 18.90
N CYS A 138 3.31 -13.48 18.25
CA CYS A 138 3.58 -12.36 17.37
C CYS A 138 3.06 -11.06 17.99
N THR A 139 3.93 -10.06 18.06
CA THR A 139 3.57 -8.70 18.47
C THR A 139 4.01 -7.73 17.40
N VAL A 140 3.09 -6.93 16.87
CA VAL A 140 3.38 -5.92 15.85
C VAL A 140 2.90 -4.56 16.36
N ASN A 141 3.81 -3.61 16.48
CA ASN A 141 3.45 -2.22 16.72
C ASN A 141 3.38 -1.50 15.38
N PHE A 142 2.32 -0.74 15.16
CA PHE A 142 2.09 -0.05 13.92
C PHE A 142 1.44 1.31 14.17
N THR A 143 1.56 2.17 13.18
CA THR A 143 0.94 3.48 13.15
C THR A 143 0.13 3.58 11.89
N CYS A 144 -1.13 4.01 12.01
CA CYS A 144 -1.88 4.50 10.87
C CYS A 144 -1.90 6.02 10.87
N ARG A 145 -1.64 6.62 9.70
CA ARG A 145 -1.72 8.07 9.48
C ARG A 145 -2.58 8.39 8.28
N ALA A 146 -3.42 9.40 8.39
CA ALA A 146 -4.10 9.98 7.24
C ALA A 146 -4.42 11.44 7.54
N HIS A 147 -4.13 12.34 6.61
CA HIS A 147 -4.27 13.78 6.86
C HIS A 147 -3.52 14.18 8.16
N GLU A 148 -4.19 14.88 9.07
CA GLU A 148 -3.67 15.25 10.41
C GLU A 148 -4.02 14.22 11.50
N LEU A 149 -4.64 13.09 11.13
CA LEU A 149 -5.07 12.03 12.04
C LEU A 149 -4.00 10.94 12.17
N MET A 150 -3.88 10.40 13.38
CA MET A 150 -2.88 9.38 13.69
C MET A 150 -3.39 8.45 14.78
N ILE A 151 -3.28 7.15 14.54
CA ILE A 151 -3.54 6.08 15.51
C ILE A 151 -2.25 5.27 15.70
N ASN A 152 -1.86 5.03 16.95
CA ASN A 152 -0.78 4.13 17.30
C ASN A 152 -1.37 2.95 18.04
N SER A 153 -1.19 1.75 17.52
CA SER A 153 -1.72 0.56 18.16
C SER A 153 -0.77 -0.62 18.03
N SER A 154 -1.13 -1.72 18.69
CA SER A 154 -0.36 -2.95 18.67
C SER A 154 -1.26 -4.15 18.43
N TYR A 155 -0.79 -5.05 17.56
CA TYR A 155 -1.37 -6.35 17.30
C TYR A 155 -0.74 -7.37 18.24
N GLN A 156 -1.56 -8.00 19.09
CA GLN A 156 -1.13 -9.02 20.05
C GLN A 156 -2.25 -10.04 20.22
N ASN A 157 -1.90 -11.32 20.43
CA ASN A 157 -2.88 -12.39 20.63
C ASN A 157 -3.96 -12.41 19.52
N ASN A 158 -3.49 -12.40 18.28
CA ASN A 158 -4.30 -12.44 17.06
C ASN A 158 -5.32 -11.28 16.88
N SER A 159 -5.20 -10.19 17.63
CA SER A 159 -6.15 -9.06 17.58
C SER A 159 -5.48 -7.73 17.92
N CYS A 160 -6.20 -6.63 17.69
CA CYS A 160 -5.90 -5.32 18.24
C CYS A 160 -7.19 -4.68 18.76
N SER A 161 -7.06 -3.61 19.54
CA SER A 161 -8.23 -2.81 19.93
C SER A 161 -8.67 -1.96 18.74
N PRO A 162 -9.95 -2.04 18.32
CA PRO A 162 -10.48 -1.11 17.33
C PRO A 162 -10.40 0.32 17.87
N GLU A 163 -9.90 1.23 17.05
CA GLU A 163 -9.70 2.63 17.42
C GLU A 163 -10.26 3.53 16.32
N GLU A 164 -10.90 4.63 16.73
CA GLU A 164 -11.46 5.62 15.83
C GLU A 164 -11.03 7.01 16.30
N VAL A 165 -10.51 7.81 15.38
CA VAL A 165 -10.25 9.23 15.61
C VAL A 165 -10.92 10.04 14.50
N THR A 166 -11.60 11.11 14.90
CA THR A 166 -12.32 12.00 13.98
C THR A 166 -11.83 13.44 14.13
N SER A 167 -11.74 14.15 13.01
CA SER A 167 -11.44 15.58 12.98
C SER A 167 -12.24 16.25 11.87
N GLN A 168 -13.16 17.13 12.27
CA GLN A 168 -14.08 17.84 11.39
C GLN A 168 -14.92 16.87 10.55
N ILE A 169 -14.52 16.65 9.29
CA ILE A 169 -15.18 15.77 8.33
C ILE A 169 -14.37 14.51 8.02
N ASN A 170 -13.17 14.36 8.57
CA ASN A 170 -12.32 13.20 8.34
C ASN A 170 -12.41 12.24 9.51
N THR A 171 -12.45 10.94 9.19
CA THR A 171 -12.52 9.83 10.15
C THR A 171 -11.46 8.81 9.80
N LEU A 172 -10.65 8.42 10.78
CA LEU A 172 -9.64 7.37 10.65
C LEU A 172 -10.02 6.22 11.59
N ILE A 173 -10.24 5.04 11.02
CA ILE A 173 -10.65 3.83 11.73
C ILE A 173 -9.56 2.79 11.57
N LEU A 174 -9.20 2.17 12.68
CA LEU A 174 -8.28 1.05 12.73
C LEU A 174 -9.02 -0.20 13.21
N ASP A 175 -8.83 -1.30 12.48
CA ASP A 175 -9.31 -2.62 12.87
C ASP A 175 -8.29 -3.71 12.52
N CYS A 176 -8.27 -4.81 13.29
CA CYS A 176 -7.40 -5.95 13.03
C CYS A 176 -8.12 -7.28 13.21
N SER A 177 -7.77 -8.21 12.35
CA SER A 177 -8.20 -9.61 12.38
C SER A 177 -6.99 -10.54 12.50
N GLU A 178 -7.22 -11.84 12.56
CA GLU A 178 -6.13 -12.83 12.53
C GLU A 178 -5.28 -12.72 11.25
N GLU A 179 -5.87 -12.24 10.15
CA GLU A 179 -5.24 -12.24 8.83
C GLU A 179 -4.62 -10.90 8.45
N SER A 180 -5.21 -9.78 8.90
CA SER A 180 -4.79 -8.45 8.46
C SER A 180 -5.08 -7.34 9.47
N ILE A 181 -4.25 -6.30 9.40
CA ILE A 181 -4.48 -4.99 10.01
C ILE A 181 -4.99 -4.09 8.89
N ILE A 182 -6.09 -3.41 9.14
CA ILE A 182 -6.77 -2.52 8.19
C ILE A 182 -6.82 -1.15 8.82
N CYS A 183 -6.41 -0.16 8.04
CA CYS A 183 -6.68 1.22 8.38
C CYS A 183 -7.51 1.88 7.28
N ASN A 184 -8.62 2.49 7.68
CA ASN A 184 -9.56 3.14 6.79
C ASN A 184 -9.61 4.64 7.09
N HIS A 185 -9.40 5.45 6.07
CA HIS A 185 -9.61 6.90 6.12
C HIS A 185 -10.83 7.26 5.28
N SER A 186 -11.75 8.03 5.84
CA SER A 186 -13.00 8.39 5.19
C SER A 186 -13.40 9.84 5.47
N ASN A 187 -14.20 10.39 4.55
CA ASN A 187 -14.96 11.62 4.70
C ASN A 187 -16.37 11.41 4.11
N PRO A 188 -17.30 12.38 4.20
CA PRO A 188 -18.67 12.21 3.74
C PRO A 188 -18.87 11.81 2.27
N VAL A 189 -17.85 11.98 1.41
CA VAL A 189 -17.96 11.70 -0.03
C VAL A 189 -17.14 10.50 -0.48
N SER A 190 -16.18 10.03 0.33
CA SER A 190 -15.23 9.01 -0.11
C SER A 190 -14.55 8.31 1.05
N TRP A 191 -14.02 7.12 0.78
CA TRP A 191 -13.18 6.39 1.71
C TRP A 191 -12.08 5.63 0.97
N LYS A 192 -10.95 5.43 1.65
CA LYS A 192 -9.80 4.65 1.19
C LYS A 192 -9.22 3.86 2.36
N GLU A 193 -8.54 2.78 2.06
CA GLU A 193 -7.91 1.96 3.07
C GLU A 193 -6.49 1.55 2.66
N ASP A 194 -5.71 1.19 3.68
CA ASP A 194 -4.42 0.52 3.56
C ASP A 194 -4.44 -0.70 4.48
N ARG A 195 -3.75 -1.75 4.05
CA ARG A 195 -3.85 -3.09 4.65
C ARG A 195 -2.50 -3.76 4.71
N ILE A 196 -2.21 -4.33 5.88
CA ILE A 196 -1.05 -5.19 6.07
C ILE A 196 -1.52 -6.59 6.42
N ASN A 197 -1.03 -7.58 5.67
CA ASN A 197 -1.30 -8.98 5.93
C ASN A 197 -0.38 -9.47 7.06
N ILE A 198 -0.97 -9.95 8.16
CA ILE A 198 -0.27 -10.47 9.34
C ILE A 198 0.62 -11.66 8.96
N THR A 199 0.19 -12.48 8.01
CA THR A 199 0.96 -13.63 7.51
C THR A 199 2.36 -13.23 7.03
N GLN A 200 2.48 -12.07 6.39
CA GLN A 200 3.76 -11.58 5.88
C GLN A 200 4.69 -11.06 6.98
N LEU A 201 4.14 -10.66 8.13
CA LEU A 201 4.92 -10.15 9.25
C LEU A 201 5.28 -11.24 10.26
N CYS A 202 4.32 -12.13 10.54
CA CYS A 202 4.43 -13.11 11.60
C CYS A 202 4.85 -14.51 11.12
N PHE A 203 4.71 -14.81 9.82
CA PHE A 203 4.96 -16.14 9.28
C PHE A 203 6.04 -16.17 8.18
N ASN A 204 6.64 -15.02 7.81
CA ASN A 204 7.79 -14.95 6.89
C ASN A 204 9.14 -15.19 7.60
N LYS A 205 9.30 -16.35 8.23
CA LYS A 205 10.61 -16.85 8.70
C LYS A 205 10.84 -18.31 8.31
N GLU A 206 10.36 -18.74 7.13
CA GLU A 206 10.62 -20.11 6.64
C GLU A 206 11.50 -20.20 5.39
N ASN A 207 12.07 -19.09 4.91
CA ASN A 207 12.97 -19.10 3.74
C ASN A 207 14.43 -18.69 4.00
N ASP A 208 14.79 -18.22 5.20
CA ASP A 208 16.21 -17.90 5.54
C ASP A 208 16.86 -18.86 6.54
N SER A 209 16.16 -19.93 6.94
CA SER A 209 16.64 -20.90 7.94
C SER A 209 16.55 -22.37 7.50
N LYS A 210 16.44 -22.64 6.20
CA LYS A 210 16.64 -23.98 5.62
C LYS A 210 17.89 -24.05 4.76
N ASN A 211 19.05 -23.75 5.34
CA ASN A 211 20.30 -24.41 4.91
C ASN A 211 21.38 -24.40 6.00
N ILE A 212 21.06 -24.90 7.19
CA ILE A 212 22.09 -25.52 8.02
C ILE A 212 21.52 -26.86 8.48
N GLN A 213 22.19 -27.92 8.01
CA GLN A 213 22.13 -29.31 8.45
C GLN A 213 21.25 -30.28 7.64
N THR A 214 21.81 -30.71 6.51
CA THR A 214 21.76 -32.13 6.13
C THR A 214 23.20 -32.61 5.95
N GLY A 215 23.54 -33.70 6.64
CA GLY A 215 24.90 -34.20 6.80
C GLY A 215 25.58 -34.54 5.48
N SER A 216 26.87 -34.23 5.40
CA SER A 216 27.76 -34.64 4.31
C SER A 216 27.67 -36.16 4.06
N PRO A 217 27.22 -36.62 2.88
CA PRO A 217 27.34 -38.02 2.50
C PRO A 217 28.68 -38.19 1.76
N LEU A 218 29.80 -38.05 2.46
CA LEU A 218 31.13 -38.21 1.86
C LEU A 218 32.08 -39.13 2.64
N LEU A 219 31.54 -40.03 3.46
CA LEU A 219 32.35 -41.10 4.10
C LEU A 219 32.00 -42.52 3.64
N GLY A 220 30.88 -42.72 2.93
CA GLY A 220 30.52 -44.02 2.35
C GLY A 220 31.53 -44.54 1.30
N PRO A 221 31.94 -43.74 0.29
CA PRO A 221 32.80 -44.26 -0.77
C PRO A 221 34.28 -44.40 -0.35
N VAL A 222 34.74 -43.65 0.66
CA VAL A 222 36.15 -43.72 1.12
C VAL A 222 36.41 -45.00 1.91
N VAL A 223 35.48 -45.40 2.79
CA VAL A 223 35.62 -46.65 3.56
C VAL A 223 35.53 -47.88 2.65
N GLY A 224 34.67 -47.85 1.64
CA GLY A 224 34.58 -48.90 0.63
C GLY A 224 35.86 -49.05 -0.19
N LEU A 225 36.46 -47.94 -0.64
CA LEU A 225 37.72 -47.95 -1.39
C LEU A 225 38.89 -48.49 -0.55
N VAL A 226 38.98 -48.11 0.73
CA VAL A 226 40.04 -48.62 1.62
C VAL A 226 39.90 -50.13 1.85
N ALA A 227 38.67 -50.63 2.05
CA ALA A 227 38.43 -52.06 2.22
C ALA A 227 38.80 -52.88 0.96
N VAL A 228 38.47 -52.37 -0.23
CA VAL A 228 38.84 -53.01 -1.50
C VAL A 228 40.36 -53.01 -1.70
N CYS A 229 41.04 -51.90 -1.40
CA CYS A 229 42.50 -51.83 -1.47
C CYS A 229 43.18 -52.83 -0.52
N ILE A 230 42.67 -53.00 0.71
CA ILE A 230 43.20 -53.99 1.66
C ILE A 230 43.04 -55.42 1.11
N LEU A 231 41.89 -55.75 0.52
CA LEU A 231 41.66 -57.08 -0.06
C LEU A 231 42.59 -57.37 -1.26
N ILE A 232 42.85 -56.37 -2.10
CA ILE A 232 43.80 -56.49 -3.21
C ILE A 232 45.24 -56.66 -2.68
N CYS A 233 45.64 -55.90 -1.66
CA CYS A 233 46.96 -56.06 -1.05
C CYS A 233 47.14 -57.45 -0.42
N LEU A 234 46.10 -57.99 0.23
CA LEU A 234 46.14 -59.34 0.80
C LEU A 234 46.21 -60.42 -0.28
N SER A 235 45.46 -60.29 -1.37
CA SER A 235 45.51 -61.26 -2.47
C SER A 235 46.87 -61.24 -3.20
N VAL A 236 47.45 -60.06 -3.41
CA VAL A 236 48.81 -59.91 -3.95
C VAL A 236 49.84 -60.48 -2.98
N PHE A 237 49.73 -60.24 -1.67
CA PHE A 237 50.64 -60.79 -0.68
C PHE A 237 50.59 -62.32 -0.63
N LEU A 238 49.40 -62.91 -0.67
CA LEU A 238 49.21 -64.36 -0.72
C LEU A 238 49.73 -64.95 -2.04
N TYR A 239 49.50 -64.26 -3.17
CA TYR A 239 50.06 -64.66 -4.46
C TYR A 239 51.59 -64.58 -4.48
N CYS A 240 52.18 -63.53 -3.90
CA CYS A 240 53.62 -63.39 -3.77
C CYS A 240 54.23 -64.45 -2.83
N LYS A 241 53.54 -64.84 -1.76
CA LYS A 241 53.93 -65.97 -0.90
C LYS A 241 53.87 -67.29 -1.67
N TYR A 242 52.76 -67.55 -2.35
CA TYR A 242 52.58 -68.74 -3.20
C TYR A 242 53.64 -68.84 -4.31
N LYS A 243 54.04 -67.70 -4.90
CA LYS A 243 55.12 -67.64 -5.90
C LYS A 243 56.52 -67.78 -5.29
N LYS A 244 56.73 -67.35 -4.04
CA LYS A 244 58.00 -67.53 -3.31
C LYS A 244 58.23 -68.99 -2.92
N ASP A 245 57.17 -69.74 -2.64
CA ASP A 245 57.22 -71.18 -2.37
C ASP A 245 57.36 -72.02 -3.66
N ALA A 246 57.30 -71.39 -4.85
CA ALA A 246 57.46 -72.03 -6.16
C ALA A 246 58.79 -71.67 -6.87
N GLN A 247 59.72 -70.99 -6.19
CA GLN A 247 61.03 -70.63 -6.72
C GLN A 247 62.10 -70.67 -5.62
N ASP A 248 62.25 -71.84 -4.99
CA ASP A 248 63.44 -72.22 -4.23
C ASP A 248 63.98 -73.52 -4.85
N ASP A 249 64.91 -73.37 -5.79
CA ASP A 249 65.87 -74.38 -6.22
C ASP A 249 66.97 -73.67 -7.05
N GLY A 250 68.18 -73.52 -6.47
CA GLY A 250 69.41 -73.30 -7.25
C GLY A 250 70.34 -72.15 -6.85
N GLU A 251 71.13 -72.36 -5.80
CA GLU A 251 72.62 -72.30 -5.76
C GLU A 251 73.42 -71.09 -6.33
N GLY A 252 74.36 -70.56 -5.52
CA GLY A 252 75.61 -69.99 -6.03
C GLY A 252 76.14 -68.71 -5.36
N SER A 253 77.12 -68.86 -4.47
CA SER A 253 77.87 -67.80 -3.74
C SER A 253 78.93 -67.08 -4.60
N SER A 254 79.25 -65.81 -4.30
CA SER A 254 80.65 -65.35 -4.06
C SER A 254 80.77 -63.86 -3.69
N VAL A 255 81.76 -63.60 -2.83
CA VAL A 255 82.23 -62.34 -2.19
C VAL A 255 83.50 -61.89 -2.97
N TYR A 256 83.92 -60.63 -3.16
CA TYR A 256 84.49 -59.54 -2.32
C TYR A 256 84.66 -58.31 -3.26
N ALA A 257 84.76 -57.04 -2.85
CA ALA A 257 85.91 -56.47 -2.16
C ALA A 257 85.68 -55.01 -1.70
N GLN A 258 86.32 -54.68 -0.58
CA GLN A 258 86.69 -53.36 -0.03
C GLN A 258 88.07 -52.97 -0.63
N VAL A 259 88.47 -51.71 -0.83
CA VAL A 259 89.17 -50.72 0.04
C VAL A 259 89.26 -49.39 -0.78
N GLU A 260 89.47 -48.15 -0.30
CA GLU A 260 90.19 -47.61 0.87
C GLU A 260 89.91 -46.08 0.99
N ALA A 261 90.01 -45.57 2.23
CA ALA A 261 90.68 -44.32 2.67
C ALA A 261 90.34 -42.91 2.09
N GLU A 262 90.42 -41.78 2.79
CA GLU A 262 90.59 -41.39 4.22
C GLU A 262 90.64 -39.83 4.28
N VAL A 263 90.49 -39.26 5.49
CA VAL A 263 90.92 -37.90 5.99
C VAL A 263 89.97 -36.70 5.69
N GLN A 264 89.21 -36.15 6.67
CA GLN A 264 89.55 -35.09 7.68
C GLN A 264 89.96 -33.73 7.03
N THR A 265 89.64 -32.49 7.45
CA THR A 265 88.97 -31.83 8.58
C THR A 265 88.80 -30.33 8.21
N GLN A 266 87.63 -29.73 8.49
CA GLN A 266 87.31 -28.40 9.08
C GLN A 266 87.95 -27.03 8.64
N GLU A 267 87.06 -26.02 8.50
CA GLU A 267 87.19 -24.52 8.69
C GLU A 267 88.24 -23.74 7.85
N GLU A 268 88.09 -22.48 7.42
CA GLU A 268 87.31 -21.31 7.86
C GLU A 268 87.29 -20.19 6.78
N ALA A 269 86.37 -19.24 6.94
CA ALA A 269 86.46 -17.78 6.65
C ALA A 269 86.52 -17.20 5.22
N GLY A 270 85.77 -16.09 5.03
CA GLY A 270 86.12 -15.01 4.10
C GLY A 270 84.95 -14.38 3.35
N GLY A 271 84.36 -13.31 3.89
CA GLY A 271 83.34 -12.51 3.20
C GLY A 271 83.91 -11.42 2.28
N ASN A 272 83.07 -10.88 1.39
CA ASN A 272 82.89 -9.44 1.10
C ASN A 272 81.73 -9.26 0.09
N GLY A 273 80.87 -8.25 0.28
CA GLY A 273 79.69 -7.95 -0.57
C GLY A 273 80.04 -7.30 -1.94
N PRO A 274 79.19 -6.46 -2.57
CA PRO A 274 77.82 -6.03 -2.24
C PRO A 274 76.85 -5.89 -3.48
N ASN A 275 75.68 -5.27 -3.24
CA ASN A 275 74.81 -4.47 -4.14
C ASN A 275 73.45 -5.06 -4.58
N THR A 276 72.31 -4.60 -4.02
CA THR A 276 71.46 -3.41 -4.35
C THR A 276 70.33 -3.77 -5.32
N VAL A 277 69.10 -4.03 -4.85
CA VAL A 277 67.89 -3.15 -4.82
C VAL A 277 67.49 -2.55 -6.17
N TYR A 278 66.26 -2.87 -6.62
CA TYR A 278 65.26 -1.88 -7.05
C TYR A 278 63.84 -2.33 -6.67
N CYS A 279 63.13 -1.47 -5.91
CA CYS A 279 61.67 -1.35 -5.91
C CYS A 279 61.31 -0.18 -6.83
N THR A 280 60.19 -0.27 -7.54
CA THR A 280 59.59 0.88 -8.23
C THR A 280 58.26 1.22 -7.59
N VAL A 281 58.15 2.47 -7.11
CA VAL A 281 56.95 3.14 -6.62
C VAL A 281 56.41 4.05 -7.72
N GLY A 282 55.10 4.14 -7.84
CA GLY A 282 54.38 5.29 -8.41
C GLY A 282 52.88 5.01 -8.42
N GLN A 283 51.97 5.95 -8.24
CA GLN A 283 51.96 7.31 -7.69
C GLN A 283 50.47 7.65 -7.51
N HIS A 284 50.12 8.51 -6.55
CA HIS A 284 48.76 8.98 -6.28
C HIS A 284 48.05 9.61 -7.49
N GLN A 285 46.73 9.42 -7.60
CA GLN A 285 45.79 10.43 -8.14
C GLN A 285 44.40 10.35 -7.49
N LYS A 286 43.81 11.53 -7.33
CA LYS A 286 42.58 11.89 -6.61
C LYS A 286 41.52 12.37 -7.63
N ALA A 287 40.24 12.25 -7.23
CA ALA A 287 38.99 12.80 -7.81
C ALA A 287 38.48 12.10 -9.08
N THR A 288 37.17 11.83 -9.26
CA THR A 288 36.12 12.86 -9.42
C THR A 288 34.72 12.23 -9.35
N ILE A 289 33.77 12.98 -8.78
CA ILE A 289 32.31 12.75 -8.81
C ILE A 289 31.76 13.01 -10.22
N PRO A 290 30.94 12.13 -10.82
CA PRO A 290 30.09 12.48 -11.95
C PRO A 290 28.61 12.68 -11.54
N PRO A 291 27.82 13.37 -12.38
CA PRO A 291 26.69 14.18 -11.94
C PRO A 291 25.37 13.41 -11.81
N ALA A 292 24.45 14.04 -11.09
CA ALA A 292 23.03 13.72 -11.04
C ALA A 292 22.47 13.46 -12.45
N THR A 293 21.76 12.34 -12.60
CA THR A 293 20.91 12.10 -13.76
C THR A 293 19.49 12.01 -13.25
N ASP A 294 18.70 13.05 -13.53
CA ASP A 294 17.24 12.99 -13.49
C ASP A 294 16.78 11.83 -14.37
N ARG A 295 16.13 10.84 -13.75
CA ARG A 295 15.35 9.83 -14.45
C ARG A 295 13.92 9.90 -13.94
N THR A 296 13.18 10.85 -14.48
CA THR A 296 11.73 10.82 -14.56
C THR A 296 11.31 9.58 -15.36
N ILE A 297 10.69 8.61 -14.67
CA ILE A 297 9.97 7.52 -15.34
C ILE A 297 8.61 8.08 -15.75
N TYR A 298 8.46 8.43 -17.03
CA TYR A 298 7.14 8.54 -17.65
C TYR A 298 6.72 7.14 -18.10
N SER A 299 5.69 6.57 -17.47
CA SER A 299 4.94 5.49 -18.07
C SER A 299 4.02 6.08 -19.13
N VAL A 300 4.33 5.82 -20.40
CA VAL A 300 3.42 6.07 -21.52
C VAL A 300 2.38 4.97 -21.52
N VAL A 301 1.17 5.27 -21.06
CA VAL A 301 0.01 4.37 -21.18
C VAL A 301 -0.53 4.52 -22.61
N TYR A 302 -0.36 3.48 -23.41
CA TYR A 302 -1.11 3.35 -24.66
C TYR A 302 -2.57 3.01 -24.32
N LYS A 303 -3.49 3.90 -24.69
CA LYS A 303 -4.93 3.64 -24.65
C LYS A 303 -5.24 2.65 -25.77
N GLN A 304 -5.60 1.41 -25.43
CA GLN A 304 -6.28 0.54 -26.40
C GLN A 304 -7.66 1.15 -26.71
N PRO A 305 -8.12 1.15 -27.98
CA PRO A 305 -9.51 1.44 -28.28
C PRO A 305 -10.34 0.30 -27.71
N ASN A 306 -11.20 0.59 -26.74
CA ASN A 306 -12.24 -0.37 -26.36
C ASN A 306 -13.38 -0.22 -27.35
N ASP A 307 -13.68 -1.35 -27.98
CA ASP A 307 -14.80 -1.58 -28.87
C ASP A 307 -16.14 -1.17 -28.26
N GLU A 308 -16.97 -0.61 -29.12
CA GLU A 308 -18.38 -0.28 -28.89
C GLU A 308 -19.18 -1.55 -28.52
N PRO A 309 -19.95 -1.56 -27.41
CA PRO A 309 -20.88 -2.65 -27.15
C PRO A 309 -22.05 -2.57 -28.14
N SER A 310 -22.20 -3.63 -28.92
CA SER A 310 -23.34 -3.88 -29.81
C SER A 310 -24.69 -3.65 -29.12
N THR A 311 -25.49 -2.79 -29.75
CA THR A 311 -26.90 -2.55 -29.42
C THR A 311 -27.70 -3.85 -29.58
N ILE A 312 -28.26 -4.36 -28.48
CA ILE A 312 -29.32 -5.39 -28.55
C ILE A 312 -30.64 -4.63 -28.68
N THR A 313 -31.19 -4.66 -29.88
CA THR A 313 -32.60 -4.35 -30.14
C THR A 313 -33.41 -5.60 -29.82
N SER A 314 -34.42 -5.47 -28.96
CA SER A 314 -35.47 -6.47 -28.80
C SER A 314 -36.82 -5.77 -28.97
N ASP A 315 -37.25 -5.71 -30.22
CA ASP A 315 -38.67 -5.85 -30.58
C ASP A 315 -38.95 -7.35 -30.63
N ASP A 316 -39.85 -7.84 -29.78
CA ASP A 316 -41.02 -8.65 -30.19
C ASP A 316 -41.76 -9.19 -28.95
N THR A 317 -43.08 -9.03 -28.99
CA THR A 317 -44.16 -9.54 -28.12
C THR A 317 -44.49 -8.84 -26.79
#